data_AF-A0A6J4FZE9-F1
#
_entry.id   AF-A0A6J4FZE9-F1
#
_cell.length_a   1.000
_cell.length_b   1.000
_cell.length_c   1.000
_cell.angle_alpha   90.00
_cell.angle_beta   90.00
_cell.angle_gamma   90.00
#
_symmetry.space_group_name_H-M   'P 1'
#
loop_
_entity.id
_entity.type
_entity.pdbx_description
1 polymer ?
#
loop_
_entity_poly.entity_id
_entity_poly.type
_entity_poly.pdbx_seq_one_letter_code
_entity_poly.pdbx_strand_id
1 'polypeptide(L)'
;MSPTDDPRDRFKRPLERPGLTPTPAPPSQRNALVPAGPVKDEAPAPGGLARLLDAVAKMLSPKPATPAQAQQQPTATPAAEPPVFTVLVAAVNGDSADGAASQALFKLLETRPALKVRPFPRPFQLDTLEDPQLLAALLSATRHALADENADLLVWGDFAKDGYRLRLAGPGLPDDERPGSFGPTTRIELPVNLGEPQLNLLYAAILAAAEPATEVQRAAMRRLLPPAAQALEPLAAKPPVSLSMAQQRSIQLVNAHVAVACALAVPPSQAESWFQKAIDGYKAAEKRLGRNEAPWEAGLLARHLGAAWAARAERSKEHARSHWEEAVKHWRTAAETLARATMPLDWAATQARLGVALYRLDLLTGDTELLREALTALQAAMQVHTRAEAPHRWAEIMHNVAQVLEVYGDQLKNPDVLKRAVDACHSVLEVRSRERTPLAWAAASNTLGSALFLLDKHGGGLGHLEEAVLVLEEALQIFQAHGAKGPAQVAARNLAHVRKLAEDRKGRAVIDPGWR
;
A
#
# COMPACT_ATOMS: atom_id res chain seq x y z
N MET A 1 -43.96 5.60 -19.46
CA MET A 1 -42.54 5.90 -19.72
C MET A 1 -42.13 6.97 -18.72
N SER A 2 -41.55 6.54 -17.60
CA SER A 2 -41.03 7.45 -16.58
C SER A 2 -39.74 8.11 -17.09
N PRO A 3 -39.44 9.37 -16.75
CA PRO A 3 -38.23 10.03 -17.20
C PRO A 3 -37.02 9.33 -16.57
N THR A 4 -35.98 9.13 -17.37
CA THR A 4 -34.66 8.68 -16.94
C THR A 4 -34.06 9.69 -15.95
N ASP A 5 -33.90 9.31 -14.68
CA ASP A 5 -33.15 10.09 -13.69
C ASP A 5 -31.70 10.28 -14.16
N ASP A 6 -31.25 11.54 -14.27
CA ASP A 6 -29.83 11.86 -14.44
C ASP A 6 -29.09 11.49 -13.14
N PRO A 7 -28.04 10.66 -13.17
CA PRO A 7 -27.25 10.33 -11.98
C PRO A 7 -26.72 11.55 -11.20
N ARG A 8 -26.59 12.70 -11.86
CA ARG A 8 -26.18 13.99 -11.25
C ARG A 8 -27.27 14.66 -10.42
N ASP A 9 -28.54 14.26 -10.56
CA ASP A 9 -29.67 14.82 -9.82
C ASP A 9 -29.90 14.16 -8.44
N ARG A 10 -29.16 13.08 -8.12
CA ARG A 10 -29.17 12.44 -6.79
C ARG A 10 -28.72 13.36 -5.63
N PHE A 11 -28.23 14.56 -5.95
CA PHE A 11 -27.78 15.56 -4.99
C PHE A 11 -28.44 16.94 -5.09
N LYS A 12 -29.39 17.13 -6.01
CA LYS A 12 -30.13 18.40 -6.04
C LYS A 12 -31.18 18.51 -4.92
N ARG A 13 -31.30 17.47 -4.08
CA ARG A 13 -32.15 17.44 -2.90
C ARG A 13 -31.32 17.07 -1.67
N PRO A 14 -31.66 17.57 -0.47
CA PRO A 14 -31.04 17.13 0.77
C PRO A 14 -30.99 15.60 0.82
N LEU A 15 -29.88 15.03 1.28
CA LEU A 15 -29.73 13.58 1.44
C LEU A 15 -30.82 13.07 2.39
N GLU A 16 -31.86 12.43 1.85
CA GLU A 16 -32.86 11.77 2.69
C GLU A 16 -32.21 10.57 3.39
N ARG A 17 -31.83 10.79 4.65
CA ARG A 17 -31.38 9.73 5.56
C ARG A 17 -32.60 8.93 6.02
N PRO A 18 -32.56 7.59 6.06
CA PRO A 18 -33.53 6.80 6.82
C PRO A 18 -33.55 7.29 8.28
N GLY A 19 -34.75 7.60 8.78
CA GLY A 19 -34.97 8.49 9.93
C GLY A 19 -34.31 8.06 11.24
N LEU A 20 -33.54 8.99 11.82
CA LEU A 20 -33.25 9.03 13.25
C LEU A 20 -34.20 10.07 13.86
N THR A 21 -35.13 9.63 14.71
CA THR A 21 -36.01 10.52 15.48
C THR A 21 -35.20 11.33 16.50
N PRO A 22 -35.24 12.68 16.49
CA PRO A 22 -34.60 13.49 17.51
C PRO A 22 -35.58 13.87 18.64
N THR A 23 -35.15 13.71 19.89
CA THR A 23 -35.81 14.26 21.08
C THR A 23 -35.25 15.68 21.37
N PRO A 24 -36.06 16.66 21.83
CA PRO A 24 -35.73 18.08 21.73
C PRO A 24 -34.95 18.64 22.94
N ALA A 25 -34.18 19.70 22.70
CA ALA A 25 -33.48 20.52 23.70
C ALA A 25 -34.28 21.80 24.07
N PRO A 26 -34.16 22.32 25.30
CA PRO A 26 -34.70 23.63 25.72
C PRO A 26 -33.67 24.79 25.64
N PRO A 27 -34.08 26.08 25.78
CA PRO A 27 -33.73 27.09 24.78
C PRO A 27 -32.85 28.30 25.22
N SER A 28 -32.17 28.87 24.21
CA SER A 28 -31.92 30.29 23.85
C SER A 28 -31.31 31.32 24.83
N GLN A 29 -30.40 32.16 24.31
CA GLN A 29 -30.56 33.63 24.31
C GLN A 29 -29.67 34.36 23.28
N ARG A 30 -30.25 35.44 22.70
CA ARG A 30 -29.77 36.35 21.63
C ARG A 30 -28.99 37.55 22.20
N ASN A 31 -28.21 38.23 21.34
CA ASN A 31 -28.09 39.72 21.16
C ASN A 31 -27.04 39.99 20.04
N ALA A 32 -27.35 40.56 18.86
CA ALA A 32 -27.59 41.97 18.44
C ALA A 32 -26.34 42.91 18.51
N LEU A 33 -25.66 43.18 17.38
CA LEU A 33 -25.56 44.44 16.56
C LEU A 33 -24.63 45.57 17.14
N VAL A 34 -23.41 45.87 16.60
CA VAL A 34 -22.99 46.89 15.56
C VAL A 34 -23.08 48.36 16.07
N PRO A 35 -22.16 49.37 15.82
CA PRO A 35 -21.52 49.80 14.54
C PRO A 35 -20.05 50.35 14.56
N ALA A 36 -19.66 50.89 13.40
CA ALA A 36 -18.35 51.26 12.84
C ALA A 36 -17.85 52.72 13.03
N GLY A 37 -16.58 52.94 12.63
CA GLY A 37 -16.01 54.20 12.08
C GLY A 37 -14.71 54.69 12.75
N PRO A 38 -13.84 55.52 12.13
CA PRO A 38 -13.80 56.03 10.74
C PRO A 38 -12.42 55.95 10.03
N VAL A 39 -12.41 56.45 8.79
CA VAL A 39 -11.32 56.60 7.79
C VAL A 39 -10.48 57.86 8.02
N LYS A 40 -9.20 57.90 7.57
CA LYS A 40 -8.48 59.13 7.19
C LYS A 40 -7.49 58.93 6.04
N ASP A 41 -7.42 59.98 5.22
CA ASP A 41 -6.73 60.18 3.94
C ASP A 41 -5.27 60.66 4.00
N GLU A 42 -4.62 60.53 2.83
CA GLU A 42 -3.70 61.46 2.14
C GLU A 42 -2.14 61.38 2.26
N ALA A 43 -1.53 61.59 1.08
CA ALA A 43 -0.13 61.50 0.63
C ALA A 43 0.72 62.75 1.03
N PRO A 44 1.98 63.06 0.55
CA PRO A 44 2.72 62.63 -0.66
C PRO A 44 4.24 62.33 -0.49
N ALA A 45 4.90 61.94 -1.59
CA ALA A 45 6.35 61.75 -1.76
C ALA A 45 7.14 63.08 -1.89
N PRO A 46 8.49 63.09 -1.73
CA PRO A 46 9.33 63.26 -2.93
C PRO A 46 10.77 62.69 -2.88
N GLY A 47 11.41 62.71 -4.06
CA GLY A 47 12.87 62.87 -4.27
C GLY A 47 13.67 61.56 -4.32
N GLY A 48 14.47 61.23 -5.35
CA GLY A 48 15.08 62.07 -6.37
C GLY A 48 16.60 62.10 -6.17
N LEU A 49 17.26 60.95 -6.31
CA LEU A 49 18.73 60.81 -6.51
C LEU A 49 19.15 59.35 -6.79
N ALA A 50 18.34 58.35 -6.39
CA ALA A 50 18.62 56.93 -6.63
C ALA A 50 18.39 56.44 -8.08
N ARG A 51 17.62 57.17 -8.90
CA ARG A 51 17.31 56.77 -10.29
C ARG A 51 18.37 57.17 -11.34
N LEU A 52 19.37 57.96 -10.95
CA LEU A 52 20.39 58.47 -11.87
C LEU A 52 21.68 57.62 -11.91
N LEU A 53 21.89 56.75 -10.92
CA LEU A 53 23.07 55.86 -10.87
C LEU A 53 22.85 54.51 -11.57
N ASP A 54 21.60 54.09 -11.75
CA ASP A 54 21.25 52.81 -12.39
C ASP A 54 21.29 52.87 -13.93
N ALA A 55 21.26 54.08 -14.49
CA ALA A 55 21.28 54.31 -15.94
C ALA A 55 22.68 54.14 -16.58
N VAL A 56 23.76 54.33 -15.81
CA VAL A 56 25.14 54.24 -16.32
C VAL A 56 25.66 52.80 -16.31
N ALA A 57 25.19 51.95 -15.38
CA ALA A 57 25.59 50.54 -15.31
C ALA A 57 25.07 49.69 -16.49
N LYS A 58 24.00 50.11 -17.16
CA LYS A 58 23.40 49.40 -18.30
C LYS A 58 24.09 49.65 -19.65
N MET A 59 25.04 50.57 -19.75
CA MET A 59 25.73 50.88 -21.02
C MET A 59 26.97 50.00 -21.32
N LEU A 60 27.44 49.19 -20.37
CA LEU A 60 28.74 48.50 -20.49
C LEU A 60 28.69 46.97 -20.45
N SER A 61 27.55 46.34 -20.74
CA SER A 61 27.45 44.87 -20.82
C SER A 61 27.21 44.37 -22.25
N PRO A 62 27.96 43.37 -22.73
CA PRO A 62 27.85 42.87 -24.10
C PRO A 62 26.53 42.11 -24.35
N LYS A 63 26.02 42.26 -25.58
CA LYS A 63 24.70 41.82 -26.05
C LYS A 63 24.62 40.28 -26.21
N PRO A 64 23.65 39.58 -25.61
CA PRO A 64 23.38 38.18 -25.93
C PRO A 64 22.71 38.06 -27.31
N ALA A 65 23.06 37.00 -28.04
CA ALA A 65 22.52 36.68 -29.35
C ALA A 65 21.00 36.41 -29.29
N THR A 66 20.29 36.94 -30.28
CA THR A 66 18.84 36.81 -30.47
C THR A 66 18.47 35.36 -30.82
N PRO A 67 17.66 34.64 -30.02
CA PRO A 67 16.96 33.46 -30.51
C PRO A 67 15.82 33.91 -31.42
N ALA A 68 15.62 33.22 -32.54
CA ALA A 68 14.53 33.45 -33.47
C ALA A 68 13.17 33.53 -32.73
N GLN A 69 12.35 34.52 -33.08
CA GLN A 69 10.99 34.66 -32.59
C GLN A 69 10.16 33.45 -33.05
N ALA A 70 10.07 32.44 -32.20
CA ALA A 70 8.97 31.48 -32.27
C ALA A 70 7.69 32.26 -31.98
N GLN A 71 6.82 32.38 -32.98
CA GLN A 71 5.46 32.84 -32.79
C GLN A 71 4.85 31.98 -31.67
N GLN A 72 4.57 32.61 -30.52
CA GLN A 72 3.83 31.98 -29.45
C GLN A 72 2.41 31.72 -29.97
N GLN A 73 2.18 30.50 -30.45
CA GLN A 73 0.85 29.94 -30.49
C GLN A 73 0.26 30.10 -29.08
N PRO A 74 -0.98 30.58 -28.94
CA PRO A 74 -1.63 30.63 -27.64
C PRO A 74 -1.50 29.23 -27.02
N THR A 75 -0.85 29.16 -25.87
CA THR A 75 -0.72 27.94 -25.09
C THR A 75 -2.12 27.40 -24.91
N ALA A 76 -2.42 26.31 -25.62
CA ALA A 76 -3.63 25.57 -25.40
C ALA A 76 -3.70 25.32 -23.90
N THR A 77 -4.75 25.83 -23.25
CA THR A 77 -5.14 25.41 -21.90
C THR A 77 -5.03 23.89 -21.91
N PRO A 78 -4.19 23.25 -21.05
CA PRO A 78 -4.04 21.81 -21.10
C PRO A 78 -5.44 21.22 -21.00
N ALA A 79 -5.87 20.54 -22.06
CA ALA A 79 -7.20 19.97 -22.13
C ALA A 79 -7.40 19.15 -20.85
N ALA A 80 -8.46 19.45 -20.11
CA ALA A 80 -8.78 18.76 -18.87
C ALA A 80 -8.74 17.26 -19.15
N GLU A 81 -7.82 16.57 -18.50
CA GLU A 81 -7.59 15.15 -18.76
C GLU A 81 -8.90 14.40 -18.51
N PRO A 82 -9.33 13.51 -19.43
CA PRO A 82 -10.54 12.73 -19.21
C PRO A 82 -10.42 11.96 -17.89
N PRO A 83 -11.52 11.77 -17.16
CA PRO A 83 -11.49 11.03 -15.91
C PRO A 83 -10.99 9.60 -16.13
N VAL A 84 -10.02 9.18 -15.31
CA VAL A 84 -9.37 7.86 -15.38
C VAL A 84 -9.74 6.98 -14.19
N PHE A 85 -9.96 7.59 -13.02
CA PHE A 85 -10.34 6.91 -11.79
C PHE A 85 -11.73 7.34 -11.35
N THR A 86 -12.58 6.38 -11.01
CA THR A 86 -13.89 6.65 -10.44
C THR A 86 -13.86 6.50 -8.93
N VAL A 87 -14.14 7.59 -8.21
CA VAL A 87 -14.03 7.67 -6.75
C VAL A 87 -15.40 7.86 -6.14
N LEU A 88 -15.78 6.98 -5.23
CA LEU A 88 -16.96 7.15 -4.38
C LEU A 88 -16.62 8.03 -3.17
N VAL A 89 -17.48 8.99 -2.86
CA VAL A 89 -17.43 9.75 -1.60
C VAL A 89 -18.64 9.37 -0.77
N ALA A 90 -18.40 8.60 0.30
CA ALA A 90 -19.43 8.22 1.25
C ALA A 90 -19.88 9.41 2.09
N ALA A 91 -21.14 9.37 2.55
CA ALA A 91 -21.59 10.21 3.65
C ALA A 91 -20.69 9.96 4.87
N VAL A 92 -20.17 11.03 5.46
CA VAL A 92 -19.31 10.92 6.66
C VAL A 92 -20.16 10.81 7.92
N ASN A 93 -19.72 9.99 8.87
CA ASN A 93 -20.39 9.90 10.18
C ASN A 93 -20.23 11.21 10.94
N GLY A 94 -21.20 11.55 11.79
CA GLY A 94 -21.16 12.79 12.60
C GLY A 94 -21.45 14.07 11.81
N ASP A 95 -21.76 13.97 10.52
CA ASP A 95 -22.17 15.10 9.68
C ASP A 95 -23.58 15.61 10.06
N SER A 96 -23.82 16.89 9.79
CA SER A 96 -25.12 17.54 10.01
C SER A 96 -26.24 16.87 9.20
N ALA A 97 -27.50 17.08 9.59
CA ALA A 97 -28.64 16.40 8.97
C ALA A 97 -28.76 16.63 7.45
N ASP A 98 -28.30 17.79 6.97
CA ASP A 98 -28.24 18.16 5.55
C ASP A 98 -27.01 17.61 4.81
N GLY A 99 -26.06 16.98 5.52
CA GLY A 99 -24.86 16.37 4.95
C GLY A 99 -23.83 17.39 4.43
N ALA A 100 -23.73 18.56 5.09
CA ALA A 100 -22.93 19.67 4.62
C ALA A 100 -21.44 19.32 4.44
N ALA A 101 -20.84 18.56 5.37
CA ALA A 101 -19.44 18.16 5.28
C ALA A 101 -19.21 17.18 4.12
N SER A 102 -20.11 16.19 3.97
CA SER A 102 -20.06 15.22 2.87
C SER A 102 -20.17 15.91 1.50
N GLN A 103 -21.08 16.89 1.37
CA GLN A 103 -21.24 17.66 0.14
C GLN A 103 -20.05 18.56 -0.15
N ALA A 104 -19.45 19.19 0.86
CA ALA A 104 -18.25 20.00 0.69
C ALA A 104 -17.07 19.15 0.20
N LEU A 105 -16.85 17.99 0.80
CA LEU A 105 -15.82 17.04 0.39
C LEU A 105 -16.02 16.57 -1.06
N PHE A 106 -17.25 16.19 -1.42
CA PHE A 106 -17.61 15.81 -2.78
C PHE A 106 -17.28 16.91 -3.80
N LYS A 107 -17.77 18.14 -3.57
CA LYS A 107 -17.57 19.28 -4.48
C LYS A 107 -16.10 19.62 -4.67
N LEU A 108 -15.31 19.57 -3.59
CA LEU A 108 -13.87 19.83 -3.67
C LEU A 108 -13.14 18.78 -4.49
N LEU A 109 -13.46 17.50 -4.32
CA LEU A 109 -12.84 16.42 -5.08
C LEU A 109 -13.27 16.41 -6.55
N GLU A 110 -14.49 16.82 -6.87
CA GLU A 110 -14.98 16.92 -8.25
C GLU A 110 -14.15 17.89 -9.11
N THR A 111 -13.46 18.85 -8.48
CA THR A 111 -12.54 19.77 -9.17
C THR A 111 -11.19 19.15 -9.56
N ARG A 112 -10.86 17.96 -9.06
CA ARG A 112 -9.53 17.37 -9.22
C ARG A 112 -9.41 16.63 -10.57
N PRO A 113 -8.29 16.81 -11.28
CA PRO A 113 -8.11 16.22 -12.60
C PRO A 113 -8.10 14.68 -12.53
N ALA A 114 -8.48 14.04 -13.64
CA ALA A 114 -8.51 12.58 -13.79
C ALA A 114 -9.43 11.81 -12.82
N LEU A 115 -10.20 12.49 -11.95
CA LEU A 115 -11.20 11.87 -11.08
C LEU A 115 -12.62 12.04 -11.63
N LYS A 116 -13.36 10.93 -11.73
CA LYS A 116 -14.82 10.93 -11.79
C LYS A 116 -15.35 10.69 -10.40
N VAL A 117 -15.73 11.76 -9.71
CA VAL A 117 -16.25 11.65 -8.34
C VAL A 117 -17.74 11.34 -8.39
N ARG A 118 -18.16 10.35 -7.61
CA ARG A 118 -19.56 9.98 -7.44
C ARG A 118 -19.90 9.93 -5.96
N PRO A 119 -21.12 10.31 -5.60
CA PRO A 119 -21.52 10.17 -4.22
C PRO A 119 -22.02 8.80 -3.85
N PHE A 120 -21.91 8.53 -2.56
CA PHE A 120 -22.44 7.33 -1.96
C PHE A 120 -23.14 7.70 -0.64
N PRO A 121 -24.48 7.72 -0.59
CA PRO A 121 -25.22 8.31 0.53
C PRO A 121 -25.12 7.48 1.83
N ARG A 122 -24.65 6.24 1.76
CA ARG A 122 -24.55 5.34 2.92
C ARG A 122 -23.19 5.52 3.60
N PRO A 123 -23.15 5.77 4.92
CA PRO A 123 -21.91 5.82 5.67
C PRO A 123 -21.36 4.42 5.98
N PHE A 124 -20.08 4.37 6.34
CA PHE A 124 -19.41 3.17 6.84
C PHE A 124 -18.91 3.44 8.26
N GLN A 125 -19.10 2.49 9.17
CA GLN A 125 -18.74 2.64 10.58
C GLN A 125 -17.58 1.73 10.95
N LEU A 126 -16.71 2.22 11.81
CA LEU A 126 -15.60 1.47 12.38
C LEU A 126 -15.45 1.85 13.85
N ASP A 127 -16.22 1.17 14.69
CA ASP A 127 -16.31 1.45 16.12
C ASP A 127 -15.10 0.91 16.90
N THR A 128 -14.59 -0.25 16.48
CA THR A 128 -13.45 -0.92 17.11
C THR A 128 -12.57 -1.62 16.07
N LEU A 129 -11.27 -1.71 16.37
CA LEU A 129 -10.28 -2.49 15.60
C LEU A 129 -10.00 -3.87 16.22
N GLU A 130 -10.57 -4.14 17.39
CA GLU A 130 -10.27 -5.33 18.20
C GLU A 130 -11.04 -6.57 17.73
N ASP A 131 -12.18 -6.35 17.05
CA ASP A 131 -13.07 -7.41 16.55
C ASP A 131 -12.76 -7.73 15.08
N PRO A 132 -12.15 -8.91 14.78
CA PRO A 132 -11.84 -9.31 13.41
C PRO A 132 -13.07 -9.51 12.52
N GLN A 133 -14.21 -9.92 13.10
CA GLN A 133 -15.43 -10.17 12.33
C GLN A 133 -16.06 -8.85 11.87
N LEU A 134 -16.12 -7.85 12.75
CA LEU A 134 -16.60 -6.51 12.37
C LEU A 134 -15.71 -5.87 11.31
N LEU A 135 -14.39 -6.00 11.46
CA LEU A 135 -13.44 -5.50 10.47
C LEU A 135 -13.60 -6.22 9.12
N ALA A 136 -13.73 -7.55 9.13
CA ALA A 136 -13.99 -8.32 7.91
C ALA A 136 -15.32 -7.94 7.24
N ALA A 137 -16.38 -7.72 8.02
CA ALA A 137 -17.68 -7.27 7.51
C ALA A 137 -17.60 -5.88 6.88
N LEU A 138 -16.89 -4.94 7.51
CA LEU A 138 -16.61 -3.61 6.95
C LEU A 138 -15.86 -3.71 5.61
N LEU A 139 -14.77 -4.50 5.57
CA LEU A 139 -13.99 -4.70 4.34
C LEU A 139 -14.78 -5.39 3.24
N SER A 140 -15.71 -6.27 3.60
CA SER A 140 -16.67 -6.84 2.67
C SER A 140 -17.61 -5.76 2.15
N ALA A 141 -18.20 -4.94 3.01
CA ALA A 141 -19.15 -3.91 2.64
C ALA A 141 -18.56 -2.82 1.73
N THR A 142 -17.33 -2.35 2.01
CA THR A 142 -16.66 -1.34 1.18
C THR A 142 -16.35 -1.89 -0.22
N ARG A 143 -15.91 -3.14 -0.33
CA ARG A 143 -15.66 -3.79 -1.62
C ARG A 143 -16.94 -4.04 -2.43
N HIS A 144 -18.02 -4.46 -1.78
CA HIS A 144 -19.32 -4.59 -2.46
C HIS A 144 -19.79 -3.25 -3.01
N ALA A 145 -19.68 -2.16 -2.23
CA ALA A 145 -20.03 -0.82 -2.71
C ALA A 145 -19.20 -0.40 -3.94
N LEU A 146 -17.90 -0.69 -3.96
CA LEU A 146 -17.05 -0.44 -5.12
C LEU A 146 -17.46 -1.27 -6.34
N ALA A 147 -17.74 -2.56 -6.14
CA ALA A 147 -18.13 -3.46 -7.22
C ALA A 147 -19.50 -3.08 -7.81
N ASP A 148 -20.50 -2.86 -6.96
CA ASP A 148 -21.87 -2.51 -7.35
C ASP A 148 -21.92 -1.20 -8.14
N GLU A 149 -21.09 -0.23 -7.73
CA GLU A 149 -21.00 1.04 -8.43
C GLU A 149 -20.01 1.01 -9.59
N ASN A 150 -19.21 -0.05 -9.79
CA ASN A 150 -18.08 -0.07 -10.73
C ASN A 150 -17.13 1.13 -10.51
N ALA A 151 -16.61 1.26 -9.28
CA ALA A 151 -15.71 2.31 -8.85
C ALA A 151 -14.34 1.75 -8.43
N ASP A 152 -13.31 2.60 -8.54
CA ASP A 152 -11.91 2.23 -8.27
C ASP A 152 -11.49 2.50 -6.82
N LEU A 153 -12.13 3.46 -6.15
CA LEU A 153 -11.78 3.84 -4.78
C LEU A 153 -12.97 4.43 -4.03
N LEU A 154 -13.00 4.24 -2.71
CA LEU A 154 -13.98 4.79 -1.79
C LEU A 154 -13.28 5.66 -0.75
N VAL A 155 -13.73 6.91 -0.63
CA VAL A 155 -13.41 7.83 0.45
C VAL A 155 -14.56 7.80 1.46
N TRP A 156 -14.26 7.48 2.70
CA TRP A 156 -15.26 7.38 3.78
C TRP A 156 -14.64 7.76 5.12
N GLY A 157 -15.46 7.91 6.16
CA GLY A 157 -14.98 8.15 7.52
C GLY A 157 -15.89 9.04 8.33
N ASP A 158 -15.29 9.83 9.21
CA ASP A 158 -15.98 10.56 10.26
C ASP A 158 -15.72 12.06 10.13
N PHE A 159 -16.67 12.86 10.59
CA PHE A 159 -16.55 14.31 10.72
C PHE A 159 -16.90 14.72 12.15
N ALA A 160 -16.08 15.59 12.72
CA ALA A 160 -16.25 16.12 14.05
C ALA A 160 -15.83 17.60 14.08
N LYS A 161 -15.92 18.22 15.26
CA LYS A 161 -15.60 19.66 15.45
C LYS A 161 -14.16 20.04 15.04
N ASP A 162 -13.24 19.09 15.09
CA ASP A 162 -11.82 19.23 14.77
C ASP A 162 -11.48 18.89 13.32
N GLY A 163 -12.44 18.35 12.56
CA GLY A 163 -12.34 18.15 11.11
C GLY A 163 -12.70 16.74 10.66
N TYR A 164 -12.09 16.32 9.55
CA TYR A 164 -12.33 15.03 8.92
C TYR A 164 -11.33 13.97 9.39
N ARG A 165 -11.84 12.76 9.61
CA ARG A 165 -11.10 11.53 9.84
C ARG A 165 -11.41 10.57 8.71
N LEU A 166 -10.72 10.74 7.58
CA LEU A 166 -10.99 10.00 6.36
C LEU A 166 -10.17 8.71 6.27
N ARG A 167 -10.70 7.76 5.52
CA ARG A 167 -10.08 6.50 5.15
C ARG A 167 -10.34 6.24 3.68
N LEU A 168 -9.44 5.48 3.07
CA LEU A 168 -9.53 5.07 1.68
C LEU A 168 -9.68 3.55 1.63
N ALA A 169 -10.56 3.06 0.76
CA ALA A 169 -10.71 1.64 0.48
C ALA A 169 -10.65 1.40 -1.04
N GLY A 170 -9.82 0.44 -1.44
CA GLY A 170 -9.75 -0.07 -2.81
C GLY A 170 -10.52 -1.39 -2.98
N PRO A 171 -10.55 -1.96 -4.20
CA PRO A 171 -11.21 -3.23 -4.48
C PRO A 171 -10.42 -4.44 -3.93
N GLY A 172 -9.12 -4.29 -3.66
CA GLY A 172 -8.26 -5.31 -3.06
C GLY A 172 -8.51 -5.53 -1.56
N LEU A 173 -7.86 -6.55 -0.99
CA LEU A 173 -7.86 -6.72 0.46
C LEU A 173 -6.77 -5.79 1.06
N PRO A 174 -7.02 -5.12 2.21
CA PRO A 174 -6.06 -4.14 2.77
C PRO A 174 -4.67 -4.68 3.08
N ASP A 175 -4.58 -6.00 3.25
CA ASP A 175 -3.40 -6.74 3.65
C ASP A 175 -2.76 -7.49 2.47
N ASP A 176 -3.14 -7.09 1.25
CA ASP A 176 -2.39 -7.33 0.02
C ASP A 176 -1.02 -6.63 0.16
N GLU A 177 0.01 -7.29 -0.36
CA GLU A 177 1.44 -7.11 -0.05
C GLU A 177 2.05 -5.74 -0.41
N ARG A 178 1.21 -4.75 -0.74
CA ARG A 178 1.64 -3.47 -1.27
C ARG A 178 2.15 -2.57 -0.13
N PRO A 179 3.43 -2.20 -0.14
CA PRO A 179 3.94 -1.23 0.82
C PRO A 179 3.25 0.13 0.58
N GLY A 180 2.95 0.85 1.65
CA GLY A 180 2.21 2.11 1.59
C GLY A 180 0.74 1.96 1.17
N SER A 181 0.11 0.81 1.42
CA SER A 181 -1.32 0.64 1.23
C SER A 181 -2.14 1.48 2.22
N PHE A 182 -3.31 1.94 1.77
CA PHE A 182 -4.29 2.58 2.62
C PHE A 182 -5.31 1.54 3.05
N GLY A 183 -5.56 1.46 4.35
CA GLY A 183 -6.54 0.55 4.92
C GLY A 183 -7.38 1.20 6.00
N PRO A 184 -8.25 0.42 6.67
CA PRO A 184 -9.10 0.92 7.76
C PRO A 184 -8.30 1.50 8.95
N THR A 185 -7.03 1.11 9.07
CA THR A 185 -6.09 1.56 10.11
C THR A 185 -5.28 2.79 9.70
N THR A 186 -5.28 3.16 8.41
CA THR A 186 -4.60 4.35 7.88
C THR A 186 -5.56 5.54 7.87
N ARG A 187 -5.52 6.37 8.91
CA ARG A 187 -6.39 7.55 9.05
C ARG A 187 -5.76 8.79 8.42
N ILE A 188 -6.57 9.51 7.66
CA ILE A 188 -6.23 10.82 7.08
C ILE A 188 -6.94 11.90 7.90
N GLU A 189 -6.19 12.58 8.74
CA GLU A 189 -6.66 13.64 9.65
C GLU A 189 -6.56 14.99 8.95
N LEU A 190 -7.70 15.64 8.71
CA LEU A 190 -7.78 16.93 8.01
C LEU A 190 -8.60 17.93 8.84
N PRO A 191 -8.31 19.24 8.76
CA PRO A 191 -9.13 20.27 9.41
C PRO A 191 -10.51 20.40 8.73
N VAL A 192 -11.45 21.08 9.41
CA VAL A 192 -12.80 21.37 8.88
C VAL A 192 -12.74 22.10 7.53
N ASN A 193 -11.88 23.12 7.44
CA ASN A 193 -11.72 23.91 6.23
C ASN A 193 -10.57 23.38 5.39
N LEU A 194 -10.89 22.74 4.27
CA LEU A 194 -9.92 22.18 3.34
C LEU A 194 -9.46 23.25 2.34
N GLY A 195 -8.32 23.87 2.61
CA GLY A 195 -7.64 24.72 1.64
C GLY A 195 -6.92 23.90 0.57
N GLU A 196 -6.34 24.59 -0.43
CA GLU A 196 -5.61 23.95 -1.53
C GLU A 196 -4.51 22.96 -1.06
N PRO A 197 -3.71 23.24 -0.01
CA PRO A 197 -2.72 22.27 0.47
C PRO A 197 -3.34 20.98 1.02
N GLN A 198 -4.45 21.07 1.77
CA GLN A 198 -5.15 19.89 2.30
C GLN A 198 -5.81 19.09 1.19
N LEU A 199 -6.34 19.77 0.17
CA LEU A 199 -6.96 19.14 -0.97
C LEU A 199 -5.93 18.44 -1.87
N ASN A 200 -4.74 19.01 -2.04
CA ASN A 200 -3.61 18.33 -2.69
C ASN A 200 -3.19 17.07 -1.92
N LEU A 201 -3.14 17.14 -0.58
CA LEU A 201 -2.86 15.97 0.28
C LEU A 201 -3.85 14.84 0.04
N LEU A 202 -5.15 15.15 0.06
CA LEU A 202 -6.20 14.15 -0.16
C LEU A 202 -6.17 13.60 -1.60
N TYR A 203 -5.96 14.45 -2.60
CA TYR A 203 -5.85 14.02 -3.99
C TYR A 203 -4.67 13.06 -4.21
N ALA A 204 -3.49 13.40 -3.68
CA ALA A 204 -2.32 12.54 -3.75
C ALA A 204 -2.55 11.20 -3.02
N ALA A 205 -3.22 11.23 -1.86
CA ALA A 205 -3.59 10.02 -1.13
C ALA A 205 -4.53 9.12 -1.97
N ILE A 206 -5.53 9.71 -2.63
CA ILE A 206 -6.46 8.99 -3.53
C ILE A 206 -5.69 8.31 -4.67
N LEU A 207 -4.80 9.03 -5.34
CA LEU A 207 -3.97 8.44 -6.40
C LEU A 207 -3.09 7.31 -5.87
N ALA A 208 -2.44 7.51 -4.72
CA ALA A 208 -1.56 6.50 -4.12
C ALA A 208 -2.32 5.23 -3.68
N ALA A 209 -3.56 5.40 -3.20
CA ALA A 209 -4.43 4.31 -2.79
C ALA A 209 -5.04 3.54 -3.97
N ALA A 210 -5.18 4.16 -5.14
CA ALA A 210 -5.79 3.50 -6.29
C ALA A 210 -4.98 2.29 -6.78
N GLU A 211 -5.71 1.25 -7.20
CA GLU A 211 -5.19 -0.02 -7.71
C GLU A 211 -5.46 -0.10 -9.22
N PRO A 212 -4.50 0.27 -10.08
CA PRO A 212 -4.74 0.40 -11.51
C PRO A 212 -4.93 -0.97 -12.18
N ALA A 213 -6.16 -1.28 -12.56
CA ALA A 213 -6.55 -2.52 -13.23
C ALA A 213 -6.20 -2.53 -14.72
N THR A 214 -6.17 -1.36 -15.37
CA THR A 214 -5.93 -1.23 -16.82
C THR A 214 -4.58 -0.58 -17.13
N GLU A 215 -4.04 -0.78 -18.35
CA GLU A 215 -2.83 -0.07 -18.76
C GLU A 215 -3.03 1.45 -18.85
N VAL A 216 -4.25 1.90 -19.17
CA VAL A 216 -4.61 3.32 -19.16
C VAL A 216 -4.48 3.90 -17.74
N GLN A 217 -5.02 3.20 -16.73
CA GLN A 217 -4.87 3.60 -15.33
C GLN A 217 -3.40 3.56 -14.88
N ARG A 218 -2.62 2.54 -15.28
CA ARG A 218 -1.18 2.47 -14.95
C ARG A 218 -0.39 3.62 -15.58
N ALA A 219 -0.68 3.95 -16.83
CA ALA A 219 -0.05 5.07 -17.54
C ALA A 219 -0.41 6.42 -16.90
N ALA A 220 -1.68 6.60 -16.51
CA ALA A 220 -2.11 7.78 -15.77
C ALA A 220 -1.40 7.87 -14.42
N MET A 221 -1.28 6.76 -13.68
CA MET A 221 -0.60 6.72 -12.38
C MET A 221 0.86 7.19 -12.49
N ARG A 222 1.61 6.69 -13.48
CA ARG A 222 3.02 7.09 -13.74
C ARG A 222 3.17 8.58 -14.02
N ARG A 223 2.15 9.22 -14.60
CA ARG A 223 2.16 10.64 -14.94
C ARG A 223 1.64 11.53 -13.82
N LEU A 224 0.63 11.10 -13.08
CA LEU A 224 -0.08 11.91 -12.09
C LEU A 224 0.56 11.87 -10.69
N LEU A 225 1.12 10.73 -10.27
CA LEU A 225 1.68 10.59 -8.92
C LEU A 225 2.87 11.53 -8.65
N PRO A 226 3.92 11.61 -9.50
CA PRO A 226 5.07 12.43 -9.17
C PRO A 226 4.75 13.93 -9.01
N PRO A 227 3.95 14.57 -9.89
CA PRO A 227 3.50 15.95 -9.67
C PRO A 227 2.62 16.10 -8.43
N ALA A 228 1.73 15.14 -8.15
CA ALA A 228 0.91 15.17 -6.94
C ALA A 228 1.77 15.10 -5.67
N ALA A 229 2.81 14.26 -5.66
CA ALA A 229 3.78 14.16 -4.58
C ALA A 229 4.57 15.47 -4.40
N GLN A 230 4.99 16.11 -5.50
CA GLN A 230 5.69 17.39 -5.45
C GLN A 230 4.83 18.50 -4.84
N ALA A 231 3.52 18.50 -5.12
CA ALA A 231 2.59 19.46 -4.53
C ALA A 231 2.45 19.32 -2.99
N LEU A 232 2.85 18.18 -2.41
CA LEU A 232 2.85 17.96 -0.96
C LEU A 232 4.09 18.51 -0.25
N GLU A 233 5.20 18.68 -0.97
CA GLU A 233 6.51 19.00 -0.37
C GLU A 233 6.46 20.24 0.55
N PRO A 234 5.82 21.36 0.19
CA PRO A 234 5.75 22.52 1.08
C PRO A 234 4.99 22.23 2.39
N LEU A 235 3.87 21.51 2.30
CA LEU A 235 3.04 21.16 3.45
C LEU A 235 3.75 20.15 4.37
N ALA A 236 4.44 19.17 3.79
CA ALA A 236 5.21 18.17 4.52
C ALA A 236 6.49 18.75 5.14
N ALA A 237 7.18 19.67 4.47
CA ALA A 237 8.39 20.30 4.99
C ALA A 237 8.09 21.19 6.22
N LYS A 238 6.97 21.93 6.18
CA LYS A 238 6.58 22.82 7.28
C LYS A 238 5.06 22.72 7.54
N PRO A 239 4.60 21.66 8.24
CA PRO A 239 3.22 21.56 8.65
C PRO A 239 2.80 22.78 9.49
N PRO A 240 1.67 23.44 9.20
CA PRO A 240 1.23 24.61 9.96
C PRO A 240 1.05 24.29 11.44
N VAL A 241 1.57 25.16 12.30
CA VAL A 241 1.46 25.02 13.77
C VAL A 241 0.03 25.12 14.29
N SER A 242 -0.88 25.67 13.48
CA SER A 242 -2.32 25.72 13.78
C SER A 242 -3.00 24.36 13.66
N LEU A 243 -2.38 23.39 12.98
CA LEU A 243 -2.89 22.02 12.88
C LEU A 243 -2.56 21.23 14.14
N SER A 244 -3.47 20.33 14.53
CA SER A 244 -3.22 19.41 15.64
C SER A 244 -2.02 18.49 15.35
N MET A 245 -1.43 17.90 16.39
CA MET A 245 -0.34 16.93 16.22
C MET A 245 -0.75 15.74 15.35
N ALA A 246 -1.99 15.27 15.48
CA ALA A 246 -2.55 14.20 14.64
C ALA A 246 -2.64 14.61 13.17
N GLN A 247 -3.10 15.82 12.87
CA GLN A 247 -3.14 16.37 11.50
C GLN A 247 -1.72 16.53 10.92
N GLN A 248 -0.78 17.03 11.71
CA GLN A 248 0.62 17.15 11.28
C GLN A 248 1.28 15.79 11.06
N ARG A 249 0.99 14.78 11.88
CA ARG A 249 1.43 13.40 11.67
C ARG A 249 0.82 12.82 10.41
N SER A 250 -0.47 13.02 10.19
CA SER A 250 -1.17 12.51 9.01
C SER A 250 -0.59 13.07 7.70
N ILE A 251 -0.20 14.35 7.68
CA ILE A 251 0.55 14.94 6.55
C ILE A 251 1.82 14.13 6.24
N GLN A 252 2.63 13.82 7.25
CA GLN A 252 3.87 13.05 7.07
C GLN A 252 3.59 11.62 6.62
N LEU A 253 2.60 10.97 7.22
CA LEU A 253 2.18 9.61 6.90
C LEU A 253 1.72 9.48 5.44
N VAL A 254 0.84 10.38 5.01
CA VAL A 254 0.32 10.42 3.63
C VAL A 254 1.45 10.75 2.65
N ASN A 255 2.29 11.74 2.95
CA ASN A 255 3.44 12.05 2.10
C ASN A 255 4.37 10.84 1.92
N ALA A 256 4.58 10.05 2.99
CA ALA A 256 5.35 8.82 2.92
C ALA A 256 4.67 7.73 2.07
N HIS A 257 3.37 7.51 2.23
CA HIS A 257 2.60 6.56 1.41
C HIS A 257 2.64 6.94 -0.08
N VAL A 258 2.47 8.22 -0.38
CA VAL A 258 2.57 8.76 -1.75
C VAL A 258 3.97 8.55 -2.31
N ALA A 259 5.02 8.78 -1.52
CA ALA A 259 6.39 8.52 -1.94
C ALA A 259 6.65 7.02 -2.23
N VAL A 260 6.11 6.09 -1.42
CA VAL A 260 6.15 4.66 -1.74
C VAL A 260 5.43 4.37 -3.05
N ALA A 261 4.22 4.92 -3.25
CA ALA A 261 3.47 4.73 -4.48
C ALA A 261 4.25 5.26 -5.71
N CYS A 262 4.92 6.41 -5.59
CA CYS A 262 5.84 6.91 -6.62
C CYS A 262 6.99 5.93 -6.87
N ALA A 263 7.66 5.43 -5.84
CA ALA A 263 8.76 4.48 -5.96
C ALA A 263 8.36 3.21 -6.71
N LEU A 264 7.13 2.73 -6.51
CA LEU A 264 6.58 1.56 -7.19
C LEU A 264 6.15 1.86 -8.64
N ALA A 265 5.77 3.09 -8.95
CA ALA A 265 5.29 3.50 -10.27
C ALA A 265 6.42 3.82 -11.26
N VAL A 266 7.56 4.32 -10.77
CA VAL A 266 8.70 4.71 -11.60
C VAL A 266 9.64 3.53 -11.89
N PRO A 267 10.51 3.63 -12.92
CA PRO A 267 11.56 2.63 -13.15
C PRO A 267 12.49 2.47 -11.95
N PRO A 268 13.09 1.27 -11.73
CA PRO A 268 13.97 1.02 -10.59
C PRO A 268 15.12 2.03 -10.43
N SER A 269 15.64 2.60 -11.53
CA SER A 269 16.70 3.62 -11.52
C SER A 269 16.29 4.95 -10.86
N GLN A 270 14.99 5.19 -10.71
CA GLN A 270 14.44 6.40 -10.09
C GLN A 270 13.77 6.11 -8.73
N ALA A 271 13.57 4.84 -8.38
CA ALA A 271 12.81 4.44 -7.20
C ALA A 271 13.54 4.75 -5.88
N GLU A 272 14.87 4.75 -5.89
CA GLU A 272 15.70 4.88 -4.69
C GLU A 272 15.45 6.18 -3.91
N SER A 273 15.39 7.31 -4.61
CA SER A 273 15.14 8.61 -3.98
C SER A 273 13.72 8.70 -3.39
N TRP A 274 12.74 8.04 -4.02
CA TRP A 274 11.38 7.95 -3.51
C TRP A 274 11.26 7.07 -2.28
N PHE A 275 11.96 5.93 -2.23
CA PHE A 275 12.03 5.12 -1.00
C PHE A 275 12.68 5.90 0.14
N GLN A 276 13.74 6.65 -0.14
CA GLN A 276 14.37 7.50 0.88
C GLN A 276 13.39 8.57 1.39
N LYS A 277 12.69 9.28 0.49
CA LYS A 277 11.63 10.23 0.87
C LYS A 277 10.53 9.58 1.72
N ALA A 278 10.11 8.36 1.38
CA ALA A 278 9.12 7.62 2.14
C ALA A 278 9.59 7.30 3.56
N ILE A 279 10.80 6.75 3.70
CA ILE A 279 11.40 6.41 4.99
C ILE A 279 11.55 7.65 5.88
N ASP A 280 12.00 8.77 5.31
CA ASP A 280 12.13 10.03 6.05
C ASP A 280 10.77 10.58 6.48
N GLY A 281 9.75 10.47 5.63
CA GLY A 281 8.37 10.83 5.96
C GLY A 281 7.79 9.98 7.09
N TYR A 282 7.98 8.66 7.08
CA TYR A 282 7.53 7.79 8.17
C TYR A 282 8.25 8.11 9.49
N LYS A 283 9.58 8.34 9.46
CA LYS A 283 10.33 8.79 10.65
C LYS A 283 9.86 10.16 11.14
N ALA A 284 9.47 11.06 10.23
CA ALA A 284 8.91 12.35 10.59
C ALA A 284 7.50 12.25 11.19
N ALA A 285 6.71 11.24 10.79
CA ALA A 285 5.43 10.91 11.39
C ALA A 285 5.61 10.32 12.81
N GLU A 286 6.58 9.41 12.98
CA GLU A 286 6.93 8.80 14.28
C GLU A 286 7.36 9.86 15.31
N LYS A 287 8.19 10.83 14.91
CA LYS A 287 8.58 11.96 15.78
C LYS A 287 7.42 12.85 16.23
N ARG A 288 6.26 12.73 15.57
CA ARG A 288 5.03 13.49 15.88
C ARG A 288 4.01 12.66 16.64
N LEU A 289 4.37 11.47 17.11
CA LEU A 289 3.53 10.71 18.02
C LEU A 289 3.39 11.46 19.36
N GLY A 290 2.15 11.62 19.79
CA GLY A 290 1.83 12.21 21.09
C GLY A 290 2.05 11.21 22.22
N ARG A 291 2.34 11.70 23.43
CA ARG A 291 2.51 10.84 24.63
C ARG A 291 1.25 10.06 25.03
N ASN A 292 0.08 10.53 24.59
CA ASN A 292 -1.22 9.94 24.94
C ASN A 292 -1.84 9.14 23.77
N GLU A 293 -1.08 8.91 22.71
CA GLU A 293 -1.58 8.14 21.57
C GLU A 293 -1.54 6.66 21.88
N ALA A 294 -2.46 5.92 21.26
CA ALA A 294 -2.55 4.51 21.49
C ALA A 294 -1.26 3.82 20.98
N PRO A 295 -0.67 2.87 21.74
CA PRO A 295 0.61 2.25 21.38
C PRO A 295 0.63 1.67 19.96
N TRP A 296 -0.51 1.18 19.48
CA TRP A 296 -0.62 0.62 18.14
C TRP A 296 -0.32 1.63 17.02
N GLU A 297 -0.44 2.94 17.23
CA GLU A 297 -0.06 3.94 16.21
C GLU A 297 1.45 3.90 15.92
N ALA A 298 2.28 3.76 16.95
CA ALA A 298 3.71 3.55 16.80
C ALA A 298 4.01 2.23 16.09
N GLY A 299 3.28 1.17 16.46
CA GLY A 299 3.37 -0.14 15.82
C GLY A 299 3.05 -0.10 14.32
N LEU A 300 1.99 0.60 13.91
CA LEU A 300 1.64 0.79 12.50
C LEU A 300 2.70 1.59 11.74
N LEU A 301 3.29 2.62 12.34
CA LEU A 301 4.38 3.37 11.71
C LEU A 301 5.63 2.51 11.51
N ALA A 302 6.02 1.72 12.52
CA ALA A 302 7.09 0.75 12.40
C ALA A 302 6.78 -0.29 11.30
N ARG A 303 5.52 -0.75 11.21
CA ARG A 303 5.03 -1.64 10.14
C ARG A 303 5.26 -1.05 8.76
N HIS A 304 4.88 0.21 8.56
CA HIS A 304 5.06 0.90 7.29
C HIS A 304 6.54 1.14 6.95
N LEU A 305 7.38 1.45 7.94
CA LEU A 305 8.84 1.52 7.78
C LEU A 305 9.43 0.18 7.32
N GLY A 306 9.06 -0.92 7.98
CA GLY A 306 9.49 -2.27 7.60
C GLY A 306 9.10 -2.62 6.17
N ALA A 307 7.88 -2.26 5.75
CA ALA A 307 7.40 -2.47 4.39
C ALA A 307 8.15 -1.62 3.36
N ALA A 308 8.43 -0.35 3.66
CA ALA A 308 9.19 0.53 2.77
C ALA A 308 10.64 0.06 2.59
N TRP A 309 11.30 -0.37 3.67
CA TRP A 309 12.65 -0.92 3.62
C TRP A 309 12.71 -2.24 2.86
N ALA A 310 11.76 -3.16 3.08
CA ALA A 310 11.67 -4.41 2.34
C ALA A 310 11.51 -4.15 0.83
N ALA A 311 10.62 -3.24 0.45
CA ALA A 311 10.39 -2.88 -0.96
C ALA A 311 11.61 -2.23 -1.62
N ARG A 312 12.40 -1.46 -0.85
CA ARG A 312 13.69 -0.90 -1.26
C ARG A 312 14.76 -1.99 -1.39
N ALA A 313 14.79 -2.96 -0.48
CA ALA A 313 15.72 -4.09 -0.51
C ALA A 313 15.51 -4.96 -1.76
N GLU A 314 14.25 -5.28 -2.10
CA GLU A 314 13.90 -6.06 -3.29
C GLU A 314 14.33 -5.42 -4.62
N ARG A 315 14.47 -4.09 -4.64
CA ARG A 315 14.84 -3.30 -5.83
C ARG A 315 16.30 -2.87 -5.83
N SER A 316 17.06 -3.20 -4.78
CA SER A 316 18.49 -2.88 -4.66
C SER A 316 19.32 -4.14 -4.82
N LYS A 317 20.41 -4.08 -5.60
CA LYS A 317 21.40 -5.17 -5.69
C LYS A 317 22.57 -4.97 -4.73
N GLU A 318 23.05 -3.74 -4.61
CA GLU A 318 24.26 -3.41 -3.86
C GLU A 318 24.02 -3.33 -2.35
N HIS A 319 22.85 -2.84 -1.94
CA HIS A 319 22.51 -2.58 -0.53
C HIS A 319 21.37 -3.49 -0.02
N ALA A 320 21.10 -4.60 -0.71
CA ALA A 320 19.99 -5.50 -0.37
C ALA A 320 20.07 -5.96 1.09
N ARG A 321 21.26 -6.38 1.54
CA ARG A 321 21.49 -6.89 2.89
C ARG A 321 21.17 -5.84 3.96
N SER A 322 21.77 -4.66 3.88
CA SER A 322 21.56 -3.60 4.87
C SER A 322 20.11 -3.11 4.89
N HIS A 323 19.44 -3.08 3.72
CA HIS A 323 18.02 -2.76 3.66
C HIS A 323 17.13 -3.83 4.30
N TRP A 324 17.45 -5.12 4.13
CA TRP A 324 16.75 -6.20 4.82
C TRP A 324 17.00 -6.18 6.34
N GLU A 325 18.20 -5.84 6.79
CA GLU A 325 18.51 -5.64 8.22
C GLU A 325 17.63 -4.54 8.83
N GLU A 326 17.50 -3.38 8.16
CA GLU A 326 16.59 -2.31 8.60
C GLU A 326 15.11 -2.72 8.51
N ALA A 327 14.71 -3.47 7.48
CA ALA A 327 13.34 -3.99 7.37
C ALA A 327 13.01 -4.90 8.57
N VAL A 328 13.85 -5.89 8.86
CA VAL A 328 13.69 -6.82 9.99
C VAL A 328 13.61 -6.06 11.31
N LYS A 329 14.48 -5.06 11.53
CA LYS A 329 14.44 -4.22 12.73
C LYS A 329 13.07 -3.56 12.92
N HIS A 330 12.54 -2.92 11.88
CA HIS A 330 11.24 -2.25 11.96
C HIS A 330 10.06 -3.23 12.07
N TRP A 331 10.14 -4.39 11.43
CA TRP A 331 9.15 -5.46 11.59
C TRP A 331 9.14 -6.05 13.00
N ARG A 332 10.30 -6.22 13.65
CA ARG A 332 10.39 -6.62 15.07
C ARG A 332 9.76 -5.57 15.98
N THR A 333 10.11 -4.29 15.81
CA THR A 333 9.48 -3.20 16.58
C THR A 333 7.96 -3.18 16.41
N ALA A 334 7.47 -3.37 15.18
CA ALA A 334 6.03 -3.45 14.92
C ALA A 334 5.39 -4.66 15.62
N ALA A 335 6.04 -5.84 15.58
CA ALA A 335 5.56 -7.07 16.19
C ALA A 335 5.51 -7.00 17.73
N GLU A 336 6.44 -6.27 18.34
CA GLU A 336 6.49 -6.02 19.79
C GLU A 336 5.46 -4.98 20.24
N THR A 337 5.21 -3.96 19.41
CA THR A 337 4.36 -2.82 19.76
C THR A 337 2.89 -3.07 19.46
N LEU A 338 2.57 -3.79 18.38
CA LEU A 338 1.20 -4.18 18.04
C LEU A 338 0.78 -5.33 18.96
N ALA A 339 -0.20 -5.09 19.82
CA ALA A 339 -0.73 -6.14 20.68
C ALA A 339 -1.75 -6.99 19.92
N ARG A 340 -1.59 -8.32 19.96
CA ARG A 340 -2.56 -9.27 19.37
C ARG A 340 -3.99 -9.05 19.86
N ALA A 341 -4.18 -8.66 21.12
CA ALA A 341 -5.51 -8.47 21.70
C ALA A 341 -6.26 -7.27 21.12
N THR A 342 -5.54 -6.20 20.75
CA THR A 342 -6.17 -4.96 20.27
C THR A 342 -6.14 -4.83 18.75
N MET A 343 -5.14 -5.43 18.11
CA MET A 343 -4.95 -5.38 16.66
C MET A 343 -4.61 -6.78 16.11
N PRO A 344 -5.50 -7.77 16.26
CA PRO A 344 -5.20 -9.17 15.93
C PRO A 344 -4.79 -9.38 14.48
N LEU A 345 -5.47 -8.73 13.53
CA LEU A 345 -5.17 -8.86 12.10
C LEU A 345 -3.83 -8.18 11.74
N ASP A 346 -3.61 -6.93 12.16
CA ASP A 346 -2.34 -6.23 11.89
C ASP A 346 -1.15 -6.91 12.58
N TRP A 347 -1.34 -7.46 13.79
CA TRP A 347 -0.32 -8.23 14.48
C TRP A 347 0.04 -9.49 13.69
N ALA A 348 -0.94 -10.29 13.24
CA ALA A 348 -0.70 -11.49 12.46
C ALA A 348 -0.02 -11.19 11.12
N ALA A 349 -0.47 -10.13 10.43
CA ALA A 349 0.16 -9.65 9.21
C ALA A 349 1.63 -9.26 9.43
N THR A 350 1.91 -8.54 10.52
CA THR A 350 3.25 -8.11 10.92
C THR A 350 4.15 -9.31 11.20
N GLN A 351 3.65 -10.33 11.90
CA GLN A 351 4.37 -11.58 12.14
C GLN A 351 4.70 -12.33 10.84
N ALA A 352 3.73 -12.41 9.92
CA ALA A 352 3.96 -13.04 8.63
C ALA A 352 5.04 -12.29 7.81
N ARG A 353 5.01 -10.95 7.81
CA ARG A 353 5.99 -10.11 7.11
C ARG A 353 7.37 -10.16 7.76
N LEU A 354 7.45 -10.20 9.08
CA LEU A 354 8.69 -10.44 9.81
C LEU A 354 9.32 -11.78 9.38
N GLY A 355 8.54 -12.86 9.33
CA GLY A 355 9.02 -14.16 8.87
C GLY A 355 9.58 -14.15 7.45
N VAL A 356 8.88 -13.48 6.52
CA VAL A 356 9.38 -13.31 5.15
C VAL A 356 10.66 -12.46 5.11
N ALA A 357 10.74 -11.38 5.86
CA ALA A 357 11.93 -10.51 5.89
C ALA A 357 13.16 -11.25 6.46
N LEU A 358 12.97 -12.04 7.52
CA LEU A 358 14.01 -12.89 8.11
C LEU A 358 14.50 -13.94 7.12
N TYR A 359 13.58 -14.62 6.42
CA TYR A 359 13.92 -15.55 5.35
C TYR A 359 14.74 -14.87 4.24
N ARG A 360 14.35 -13.67 3.79
CA ARG A 360 15.09 -12.93 2.77
C ARG A 360 16.48 -12.51 3.23
N LEU A 361 16.62 -12.15 4.50
CA LEU A 361 17.92 -11.82 5.10
C LEU A 361 18.82 -13.06 5.19
N ASP A 362 18.29 -14.22 5.60
CA ASP A 362 19.03 -15.49 5.61
C ASP A 362 19.61 -15.82 4.23
N LEU A 363 18.83 -15.67 3.15
CA LEU A 363 19.33 -15.92 1.79
C LEU A 363 20.57 -15.09 1.42
N LEU A 364 20.84 -13.99 2.16
CA LEU A 364 22.00 -13.13 1.97
C LEU A 364 23.12 -13.36 3.00
N THR A 365 22.83 -13.99 4.14
CA THR A 365 23.77 -14.16 5.26
C THR A 365 24.14 -15.61 5.55
N GLY A 366 23.25 -16.56 5.25
CA GLY A 366 23.35 -17.97 5.64
C GLY A 366 23.21 -18.19 7.16
N ASP A 367 22.51 -17.29 7.85
CA ASP A 367 22.31 -17.37 9.30
C ASP A 367 21.03 -18.16 9.63
N THR A 368 21.21 -19.44 9.94
CA THR A 368 20.15 -20.39 10.29
C THR A 368 19.27 -19.93 11.47
N GLU A 369 19.76 -19.07 12.36
CA GLU A 369 18.95 -18.55 13.48
C GLU A 369 17.81 -17.65 12.97
N LEU A 370 18.03 -16.94 11.86
CA LEU A 370 16.98 -16.15 11.21
C LEU A 370 15.85 -17.05 10.69
N LEU A 371 16.16 -18.26 10.19
CA LEU A 371 15.15 -19.21 9.73
C LEU A 371 14.32 -19.77 10.90
N ARG A 372 14.96 -20.02 12.06
CA ARG A 372 14.25 -20.44 13.28
C ARG A 372 13.31 -19.35 13.78
N GLU A 373 13.75 -18.10 13.78
CA GLU A 373 12.91 -16.95 14.13
C GLU A 373 11.79 -16.77 13.10
N ALA A 374 12.06 -16.94 11.80
CA ALA A 374 11.06 -16.84 10.74
C ALA A 374 9.93 -17.86 10.92
N LEU A 375 10.26 -19.12 11.22
CA LEU A 375 9.26 -20.15 11.52
C LEU A 375 8.41 -19.79 12.74
N THR A 376 9.02 -19.23 13.78
CA THR A 376 8.31 -18.78 15.00
C THR A 376 7.32 -17.67 14.67
N ALA A 377 7.72 -16.67 13.89
CA ALA A 377 6.85 -15.56 13.47
C ALA A 377 5.71 -16.06 12.57
N LEU A 378 6.00 -16.91 11.58
CA LEU A 378 4.96 -17.48 10.70
C LEU A 378 3.95 -18.34 11.47
N GLN A 379 4.41 -19.15 12.43
CA GLN A 379 3.53 -19.91 13.33
C GLN A 379 2.65 -18.99 14.19
N ALA A 380 3.20 -17.87 14.67
CA ALA A 380 2.43 -16.87 15.42
C ALA A 380 1.30 -16.27 14.57
N ALA A 381 1.57 -15.92 13.31
CA ALA A 381 0.55 -15.42 12.38
C ALA A 381 -0.62 -16.42 12.16
N MET A 382 -0.31 -17.72 12.11
CA MET A 382 -1.30 -18.78 11.94
C MET A 382 -2.21 -18.99 13.17
N GLN A 383 -1.90 -18.40 14.33
CA GLN A 383 -2.79 -18.41 15.48
C GLN A 383 -4.00 -17.47 15.31
N VAL A 384 -3.95 -16.58 14.33
CA VAL A 384 -5.06 -15.69 13.95
C VAL A 384 -5.62 -16.11 12.59
N HIS A 385 -4.75 -16.42 11.63
CA HIS A 385 -5.15 -16.92 10.32
C HIS A 385 -5.17 -18.45 10.31
N THR A 386 -6.24 -19.01 10.86
CA THR A 386 -6.45 -20.46 10.88
C THR A 386 -6.91 -20.98 9.53
N ARG A 387 -6.67 -22.27 9.27
CA ARG A 387 -7.16 -22.95 8.06
C ARG A 387 -8.68 -22.87 7.92
N ALA A 388 -9.41 -22.91 9.04
CA ALA A 388 -10.87 -22.91 9.06
C ALA A 388 -11.46 -21.52 8.77
N GLU A 389 -10.89 -20.47 9.37
CA GLU A 389 -11.46 -19.12 9.31
C GLU A 389 -10.95 -18.33 8.09
N ALA A 390 -9.71 -18.57 7.67
CA ALA A 390 -9.05 -17.84 6.59
C ALA A 390 -8.19 -18.76 5.71
N PRO A 391 -8.77 -19.78 5.04
CA PRO A 391 -8.02 -20.82 4.32
C PRO A 391 -7.01 -20.28 3.32
N HIS A 392 -7.37 -19.21 2.58
CA HIS A 392 -6.48 -18.61 1.59
C HIS A 392 -5.27 -17.91 2.24
N ARG A 393 -5.49 -17.12 3.31
CA ARG A 393 -4.40 -16.47 4.06
C ARG A 393 -3.52 -17.50 4.78
N TRP A 394 -4.14 -18.51 5.36
CA TRP A 394 -3.43 -19.64 5.96
C TRP A 394 -2.53 -20.34 4.93
N ALA A 395 -3.02 -20.58 3.70
CA ALA A 395 -2.22 -21.20 2.64
C ALA A 395 -1.07 -20.31 2.15
N GLU A 396 -1.22 -18.98 2.17
CA GLU A 396 -0.11 -18.05 1.94
C GLU A 396 0.98 -18.15 3.01
N ILE A 397 0.59 -18.14 4.28
CA ILE A 397 1.54 -18.25 5.40
C ILE A 397 2.20 -19.64 5.40
N MET A 398 1.44 -20.71 5.19
CA MET A 398 1.97 -22.08 5.09
C MET A 398 2.91 -22.27 3.91
N HIS A 399 2.68 -21.59 2.80
CA HIS A 399 3.62 -21.60 1.68
C HIS A 399 4.97 -20.97 2.08
N ASN A 400 4.95 -19.86 2.82
CA ASN A 400 6.16 -19.25 3.36
C ASN A 400 6.84 -20.20 4.38
N VAL A 401 6.08 -20.89 5.22
CA VAL A 401 6.61 -21.93 6.12
C VAL A 401 7.32 -23.03 5.33
N ALA A 402 6.73 -23.50 4.23
CA ALA A 402 7.34 -24.51 3.37
C ALA A 402 8.66 -24.03 2.76
N GLN A 403 8.73 -22.78 2.26
CA GLN A 403 9.96 -22.19 1.72
C GLN A 403 11.07 -22.06 2.79
N VAL A 404 10.70 -21.65 4.01
CA VAL A 404 11.65 -21.55 5.12
C VAL A 404 12.15 -22.93 5.52
N LEU A 405 11.27 -23.93 5.63
CA LEU A 405 11.65 -25.31 5.94
C LEU A 405 12.53 -25.92 4.84
N GLU A 406 12.25 -25.65 3.57
CA GLU A 406 13.07 -26.12 2.44
C GLU A 406 14.53 -25.65 2.60
N VAL A 407 14.74 -24.34 2.78
CA VAL A 407 16.08 -23.76 2.91
C VAL A 407 16.73 -24.20 4.22
N TYR A 408 15.99 -24.22 5.32
CA TYR A 408 16.53 -24.64 6.61
C TYR A 408 16.96 -26.11 6.59
N GLY A 409 16.16 -26.98 5.96
CA GLY A 409 16.47 -28.38 5.77
C GLY A 409 17.69 -28.61 4.89
N ASP A 410 17.88 -27.83 3.82
CA ASP A 410 19.09 -27.91 2.97
C ASP A 410 20.34 -27.45 3.73
N GLN A 411 20.28 -26.31 4.43
CA GLN A 411 21.41 -25.77 5.21
C GLN A 411 21.83 -26.73 6.32
N LEU A 412 20.88 -27.36 7.01
CA LEU A 412 21.13 -28.37 8.03
C LEU A 412 21.44 -29.76 7.45
N LYS A 413 21.23 -29.98 6.16
CA LYS A 413 21.26 -31.31 5.50
C LYS A 413 20.36 -32.32 6.22
N ASN A 414 19.17 -31.86 6.65
CA ASN A 414 18.27 -32.62 7.50
C ASN A 414 17.03 -33.09 6.71
N PRO A 415 16.91 -34.41 6.41
CA PRO A 415 15.78 -34.94 5.66
C PRO A 415 14.44 -34.84 6.41
N ASP A 416 14.41 -34.85 7.74
CA ASP A 416 13.16 -34.70 8.50
C ASP A 416 12.56 -33.31 8.35
N VAL A 417 13.42 -32.27 8.33
CA VAL A 417 12.99 -30.88 8.07
C VAL A 417 12.48 -30.74 6.63
N LEU A 418 13.14 -31.37 5.66
CA LEU A 418 12.74 -31.37 4.25
C LEU A 418 11.40 -32.11 4.04
N LYS A 419 11.17 -33.23 4.76
CA LYS A 419 9.89 -33.92 4.76
C LYS A 419 8.75 -33.01 5.25
N ARG A 420 9.00 -32.21 6.29
CA ARG A 420 8.02 -31.21 6.77
C ARG A 420 7.75 -30.12 5.73
N ALA A 421 8.74 -29.72 4.92
CA ALA A 421 8.54 -28.79 3.81
C ALA A 421 7.62 -29.38 2.73
N VAL A 422 7.79 -30.66 2.39
CA VAL A 422 6.93 -31.43 1.49
C VAL A 422 5.49 -31.50 2.03
N ASP A 423 5.32 -31.91 3.28
CA ASP A 423 4.00 -31.99 3.94
C ASP A 423 3.27 -30.63 3.95
N ALA A 424 4.01 -29.55 4.22
CA ALA A 424 3.49 -28.19 4.18
C ALA A 424 3.04 -27.79 2.76
N CYS A 425 3.81 -28.14 1.72
CA CYS A 425 3.42 -27.88 0.34
C CYS A 425 2.14 -28.63 -0.05
N HIS A 426 2.01 -29.93 0.26
CA HIS A 426 0.78 -30.66 0.01
C HIS A 426 -0.42 -30.02 0.70
N SER A 427 -0.25 -29.61 1.96
CA SER A 427 -1.30 -28.93 2.72
C SER A 427 -1.73 -27.60 2.07
N VAL A 428 -0.81 -26.85 1.45
CA VAL A 428 -1.12 -25.64 0.68
C VAL A 428 -1.88 -25.97 -0.62
N LEU A 429 -1.52 -27.07 -1.29
CA LEU A 429 -2.14 -27.54 -2.53
C LEU A 429 -3.54 -28.14 -2.32
N GLU A 430 -3.94 -28.46 -1.09
CA GLU A 430 -5.34 -28.78 -0.76
C GLU A 430 -6.25 -27.53 -0.82
N VAL A 431 -5.68 -26.33 -0.66
CA VAL A 431 -6.42 -25.06 -0.70
C VAL A 431 -6.29 -24.38 -2.05
N ARG A 432 -5.07 -24.36 -2.61
CA ARG A 432 -4.78 -23.76 -3.91
C ARG A 432 -5.03 -24.78 -5.01
N SER A 433 -5.68 -24.35 -6.09
CA SER A 433 -6.03 -25.23 -7.20
C SER A 433 -5.65 -24.58 -8.52
N ARG A 434 -5.27 -25.38 -9.51
CA ARG A 434 -4.91 -24.93 -10.86
C ARG A 434 -5.99 -24.06 -11.50
N GLU A 435 -7.27 -24.35 -11.22
CA GLU A 435 -8.42 -23.69 -11.83
C GLU A 435 -8.70 -22.32 -11.21
N ARG A 436 -8.64 -22.22 -9.88
CA ARG A 436 -9.01 -21.01 -9.13
C ARG A 436 -7.84 -20.05 -8.90
N THR A 437 -6.65 -20.59 -8.66
CA THR A 437 -5.45 -19.81 -8.27
C THR A 437 -4.19 -20.35 -8.96
N PRO A 438 -4.16 -20.38 -10.32
CA PRO A 438 -3.13 -21.08 -11.11
C PRO A 438 -1.69 -20.68 -10.73
N LEU A 439 -1.41 -19.37 -10.63
CA LEU A 439 -0.07 -18.88 -10.29
C LEU A 439 0.36 -19.25 -8.88
N ALA A 440 -0.55 -19.20 -7.91
CA ALA A 440 -0.26 -19.54 -6.52
C ALA A 440 -0.09 -21.06 -6.33
N TRP A 441 -0.84 -21.85 -7.10
CA TRP A 441 -0.68 -23.30 -7.20
C TRP A 441 0.68 -23.67 -7.82
N ALA A 442 1.08 -23.01 -8.91
CA ALA A 442 2.38 -23.23 -9.55
C ALA A 442 3.55 -22.86 -8.63
N ALA A 443 3.43 -21.78 -7.85
CA ALA A 443 4.44 -21.42 -6.85
C ALA A 443 4.61 -22.49 -5.77
N ALA A 444 3.50 -23.02 -5.22
CA ALA A 444 3.54 -24.11 -4.25
C ALA A 444 4.10 -25.40 -4.86
N SER A 445 3.72 -25.73 -6.09
CA SER A 445 4.22 -26.92 -6.81
C SER A 445 5.71 -26.82 -7.13
N ASN A 446 6.22 -25.63 -7.45
CA ASN A 446 7.65 -25.40 -7.63
C ASN A 446 8.45 -25.59 -6.32
N THR A 447 7.93 -25.08 -5.19
CA THR A 447 8.52 -25.32 -3.86
C THR A 447 8.46 -26.81 -3.49
N LEU A 448 7.35 -27.49 -3.78
CA LEU A 448 7.23 -28.94 -3.57
C LEU A 448 8.32 -29.70 -4.33
N GLY A 449 8.48 -29.46 -5.64
CA GLY A 449 9.50 -30.15 -6.43
C GLY A 449 10.93 -29.85 -5.99
N SER A 450 11.21 -28.62 -5.53
CA SER A 450 12.50 -28.25 -4.94
C SER A 450 12.76 -28.99 -3.63
N ALA A 451 11.76 -29.04 -2.73
CA ALA A 451 11.84 -29.76 -1.47
C ALA A 451 12.01 -31.27 -1.65
N LEU A 452 11.29 -31.89 -2.60
CA LEU A 452 11.44 -33.32 -2.95
C LEU A 452 12.85 -33.61 -3.48
N PHE A 453 13.38 -32.75 -4.36
CA PHE A 453 14.75 -32.87 -4.86
C PHE A 453 15.79 -32.84 -3.73
N LEU A 454 15.65 -31.88 -2.80
CA LEU A 454 16.54 -31.75 -1.65
C LEU A 454 16.39 -32.93 -0.68
N LEU A 455 15.17 -33.39 -0.44
CA LEU A 455 14.89 -34.57 0.39
C LEU A 455 15.59 -35.80 -0.20
N ASP A 456 15.53 -35.98 -1.52
CA ASP A 456 16.26 -37.07 -2.18
C ASP A 456 17.78 -36.91 -2.06
N LYS A 457 18.30 -35.70 -2.28
CA LYS A 457 19.73 -35.38 -2.21
C LYS A 457 20.32 -35.70 -0.83
N HIS A 458 19.61 -35.40 0.25
CA HIS A 458 20.09 -35.56 1.64
C HIS A 458 19.57 -36.81 2.36
N GLY A 459 18.48 -37.42 1.88
CA GLY A 459 17.78 -38.55 2.52
C GLY A 459 18.15 -39.93 1.99
N GLY A 460 19.19 -40.07 1.16
CA GLY A 460 19.69 -41.38 0.73
C GLY A 460 18.89 -42.08 -0.38
N GLY A 461 17.98 -41.37 -1.07
CA GLY A 461 17.30 -41.87 -2.27
C GLY A 461 15.95 -42.53 -1.99
N LEU A 462 14.95 -41.73 -1.62
CA LEU A 462 13.59 -42.18 -1.34
C LEU A 462 12.67 -42.20 -2.57
N GLY A 463 13.20 -41.95 -3.78
CA GLY A 463 12.45 -42.16 -5.03
C GLY A 463 11.46 -41.05 -5.39
N HIS A 464 11.61 -39.85 -4.83
CA HIS A 464 10.70 -38.72 -5.08
C HIS A 464 11.07 -37.88 -6.31
N LEU A 465 12.17 -38.20 -7.01
CA LEU A 465 12.62 -37.44 -8.18
C LEU A 465 11.61 -37.45 -9.35
N GLU A 466 10.84 -38.53 -9.52
CA GLU A 466 9.82 -38.61 -10.56
C GLU A 466 8.66 -37.65 -10.27
N GLU A 467 8.20 -37.61 -9.02
CA GLU A 467 7.20 -36.64 -8.56
C GLU A 467 7.73 -35.20 -8.70
N ALA A 468 8.97 -34.96 -8.27
CA ALA A 468 9.61 -33.65 -8.38
C ALA A 468 9.66 -33.13 -9.83
N VAL A 469 9.97 -34.00 -10.80
CA VAL A 469 9.94 -33.66 -12.23
C VAL A 469 8.52 -33.26 -12.66
N LEU A 470 7.52 -34.07 -12.31
CA LEU A 470 6.12 -33.83 -12.71
C LEU A 470 5.62 -32.48 -12.19
N VAL A 471 5.77 -32.21 -10.90
CA VAL A 471 5.24 -30.96 -10.30
C VAL A 471 5.99 -29.71 -10.80
N LEU A 472 7.28 -29.83 -11.12
CA LEU A 472 8.05 -28.72 -11.70
C LEU A 472 7.70 -28.45 -13.16
N GLU A 473 7.40 -29.48 -13.95
CA GLU A 473 6.91 -29.33 -15.33
C GLU A 473 5.56 -28.62 -15.37
N GLU A 474 4.63 -29.03 -14.53
CA GLU A 474 3.30 -28.40 -14.45
C GLU A 474 3.40 -26.95 -13.96
N ALA A 475 4.22 -26.68 -12.94
CA ALA A 475 4.48 -25.32 -12.47
C ALA A 475 5.06 -24.43 -13.58
N LEU A 476 6.06 -24.94 -14.31
CA LEU A 476 6.69 -24.23 -15.43
C LEU A 476 5.67 -23.92 -16.53
N GLN A 477 4.83 -24.89 -16.91
CA GLN A 477 3.79 -24.71 -17.92
C GLN A 477 2.82 -23.58 -17.52
N ILE A 478 2.37 -23.56 -16.26
CA ILE A 478 1.45 -22.53 -15.76
C ILE A 478 2.13 -21.16 -15.73
N PHE A 479 3.38 -21.07 -15.26
CA PHE A 479 4.10 -19.80 -15.28
C PHE A 479 4.27 -19.26 -16.70
N GLN A 480 4.56 -20.11 -17.67
CA GLN A 480 4.67 -19.70 -19.08
C GLN A 480 3.33 -19.25 -19.65
N ALA A 481 2.25 -20.02 -19.42
CA ALA A 481 0.90 -19.69 -19.88
C ALA A 481 0.39 -18.34 -19.36
N HIS A 482 0.80 -17.97 -18.14
CA HIS A 482 0.43 -16.71 -17.51
C HIS A 482 1.51 -15.60 -17.64
N GLY A 483 2.57 -15.82 -18.43
CA GLY A 483 3.60 -14.82 -18.68
C GLY A 483 4.51 -14.47 -17.49
N ALA A 484 4.53 -15.30 -16.45
CA ALA A 484 5.36 -15.13 -15.25
C ALA A 484 6.83 -15.52 -15.52
N LYS A 485 7.55 -14.69 -16.27
CA LYS A 485 8.91 -14.98 -16.79
C LYS A 485 9.94 -15.35 -15.71
N GLY A 486 9.99 -14.58 -14.62
CA GLY A 486 10.94 -14.82 -13.52
C GLY A 486 10.71 -16.19 -12.84
N PRO A 487 9.50 -16.45 -12.33
CA PRO A 487 9.13 -17.77 -11.80
C PRO A 487 9.35 -18.92 -12.80
N ALA A 488 9.03 -18.72 -14.09
CA ALA A 488 9.29 -19.73 -15.12
C ALA A 488 10.80 -20.06 -15.26
N GLN A 489 11.69 -19.06 -15.21
CA GLN A 489 13.13 -19.31 -15.25
C GLN A 489 13.62 -20.09 -14.03
N VAL A 490 13.10 -19.79 -12.85
CA VAL A 490 13.43 -20.52 -11.61
C VAL A 490 12.95 -21.97 -11.71
N ALA A 491 11.70 -22.20 -12.12
CA ALA A 491 11.13 -23.54 -12.28
C ALA A 491 11.90 -24.36 -13.32
N ALA A 492 12.28 -23.76 -14.46
CA ALA A 492 13.10 -24.43 -15.47
C ALA A 492 14.48 -24.84 -14.96
N ARG A 493 15.13 -23.98 -14.16
CA ARG A 493 16.42 -24.29 -13.52
C ARG A 493 16.28 -25.43 -12.51
N ASN A 494 15.26 -25.36 -11.65
CA ASN A 494 14.98 -26.40 -10.67
C ASN A 494 14.74 -27.75 -11.37
N LEU A 495 13.89 -27.76 -12.41
CA LEU A 495 13.60 -28.94 -13.22
C LEU A 495 14.87 -29.55 -13.84
N ALA A 496 15.77 -28.70 -14.37
CA ALA A 496 17.05 -29.18 -14.91
C ALA A 496 17.92 -29.87 -13.86
N HIS A 497 17.96 -29.34 -12.62
CA HIS A 497 18.70 -29.97 -11.52
C HIS A 497 18.11 -31.33 -11.13
N VAL A 498 16.78 -31.43 -11.04
CA VAL A 498 16.10 -32.69 -10.70
C VAL A 498 16.35 -33.76 -11.76
N ARG A 499 16.18 -33.41 -13.06
CA ARG A 499 16.42 -34.34 -14.17
C ARG A 499 17.86 -34.86 -14.19
N LYS A 500 18.84 -33.97 -13.98
CA LYS A 500 20.25 -34.37 -13.89
C LYS A 500 20.50 -35.38 -12.76
N LEU A 501 19.97 -35.12 -11.56
CA LEU A 501 20.14 -36.05 -10.45
C LEU A 501 19.44 -37.40 -10.69
N ALA A 502 18.28 -37.39 -11.36
CA ALA A 502 17.56 -38.61 -11.72
C ALA A 502 18.36 -39.46 -12.73
N GLU A 503 18.96 -38.82 -13.74
CA GLU A 503 19.84 -39.49 -14.71
C GLU A 503 21.11 -40.06 -14.06
N ASP A 504 21.78 -39.28 -13.20
CA ASP A 504 22.98 -39.72 -12.49
C ASP A 504 22.71 -40.97 -11.63
N ARG A 505 21.52 -41.07 -11.02
CA ARG A 505 21.13 -42.23 -10.21
C ARG A 505 20.73 -43.44 -11.05
N LYS A 506 20.02 -43.23 -12.16
CA LYS A 506 19.74 -44.30 -13.14
C LYS A 506 21.03 -44.91 -13.66
N GLY A 507 22.04 -44.09 -13.98
CA GLY A 507 23.35 -44.55 -14.43
C GLY A 507 24.11 -45.38 -13.39
N ARG A 508 23.98 -45.07 -12.09
CA ARG A 508 24.63 -45.82 -11.00
C ARG A 508 23.96 -47.16 -10.70
N ALA A 509 22.64 -47.27 -10.90
CA ALA A 509 21.89 -48.50 -10.65
C ALA A 509 22.17 -49.62 -11.69
N VAL A 510 22.79 -49.29 -12.84
CA VAL A 510 23.01 -50.21 -13.97
C VAL A 510 24.37 -50.95 -13.91
N ILE A 511 25.18 -50.77 -12.86
CA ILE A 511 26.41 -51.56 -12.69
C ILE A 511 26.06 -52.88 -12.00
N ASP A 512 25.70 -53.89 -12.80
CA ASP A 512 25.78 -55.30 -12.40
C ASP A 512 27.23 -55.75 -12.59
N PRO A 513 28.04 -55.90 -11.53
CA PRO A 513 29.38 -56.46 -11.67
C PRO A 513 29.16 -57.95 -11.93
N GLY A 514 29.14 -58.34 -13.21
CA GLY A 514 28.86 -59.69 -13.68
C GLY A 514 29.87 -60.74 -13.20
N TRP A 515 29.94 -60.99 -11.89
CA TRP A 515 30.56 -62.15 -11.30
C TRP A 515 29.59 -63.32 -11.53
N ARG A 516 29.67 -63.90 -12.73
CA ARG A 516 29.15 -65.23 -13.02
C ARG A 516 30.20 -66.28 -12.73
#